data_AF-A0A0F9JL02-F1
#
_entry.id   AF-A0A0F9JL02-F1
#
_cell.length_a   1.000
_cell.length_b   1.000
_cell.length_c   1.000
_cell.angle_alpha   90.00
_cell.angle_beta   90.00
_cell.angle_gamma   90.00
#
_symmetry.space_group_name_H-M   'P 1'
#
loop_
_entity.id
_entity.type
_entity.pdbx_description
1 polymer ?
#
loop_
_entity_poly.entity_id
_entity_poly.type
_entity_poly.pdbx_seq_one_letter_code
_entity_poly.pdbx_strand_id
1 'polypeptide(L)'
;MKISEVDIKAVMKKIRAKADSDRLDAGMSGQWHDGGASALIREVEMFEDGMNGVVPQTWIEYAKEIRNEADPEWEEFQRLKNKFQGDE
;
A
#
# COMPACT_ATOMS: atom_id res chain seq x y z
N MET A 1 -23.76 7.59 -7.66
CA MET A 1 -23.35 9.01 -7.68
C MET A 1 -22.07 9.11 -8.48
N LYS A 2 -22.00 9.95 -9.53
CA LYS A 2 -20.73 10.26 -10.20
C LYS A 2 -20.12 11.45 -9.46
N ILE A 3 -18.87 11.33 -9.07
CA ILE A 3 -18.16 12.29 -8.21
C ILE A 3 -17.04 12.90 -9.05
N SER A 4 -16.86 14.22 -9.02
CA SER A 4 -15.78 14.88 -9.76
C SER A 4 -14.42 14.62 -9.09
N GLU A 5 -13.32 14.82 -9.82
CA GLU A 5 -11.98 14.65 -9.24
C GLU A 5 -11.73 15.60 -8.05
N VAL A 6 -12.27 16.82 -8.13
CA VAL A 6 -12.23 17.80 -7.03
C VAL A 6 -12.96 17.27 -5.80
N ASP A 7 -14.13 16.67 -6.00
CA ASP A 7 -14.92 16.07 -4.93
C ASP A 7 -14.23 14.83 -4.33
N ILE A 8 -13.55 14.02 -5.15
CA ILE A 8 -12.75 12.87 -4.68
C ILE A 8 -11.64 13.34 -3.73
N LYS A 9 -10.89 14.38 -4.10
CA LYS A 9 -9.85 14.95 -3.22
C LYS A 9 -10.44 15.49 -1.92
N ALA A 10 -11.60 16.13 -1.99
CA ALA A 10 -12.30 16.61 -0.79
C ALA A 10 -12.76 15.46 0.12
N VAL A 11 -13.24 14.36 -0.45
CA VAL A 11 -13.61 13.14 0.28
C VAL A 11 -12.39 12.53 0.96
N MET A 12 -11.27 12.34 0.24
CA MET A 12 -10.03 11.81 0.82
C MET A 12 -9.52 12.68 1.97
N LYS A 13 -9.54 14.01 1.81
CA LYS A 13 -9.17 14.95 2.88
C LYS A 13 -10.06 14.78 4.11
N LYS A 14 -11.37 14.61 3.92
CA LYS A 14 -12.32 14.40 5.02
C LYS A 14 -12.08 13.08 5.75
N ILE A 15 -11.73 12.01 5.03
CA ILE A 15 -11.39 10.71 5.63
C ILE A 15 -10.10 10.82 6.46
N ARG A 16 -9.06 11.48 5.94
CA ARG A 16 -7.81 11.71 6.70
C ARG A 16 -8.06 12.48 8.00
N ALA A 17 -8.83 13.56 7.94
CA ALA A 17 -9.19 14.34 9.13
C ALA A 17 -9.96 13.51 10.16
N LYS A 18 -10.84 12.59 9.72
CA LYS A 18 -11.52 11.66 10.62
C LYS A 18 -10.53 10.69 11.28
N ALA A 19 -9.62 10.10 10.52
CA ALA A 19 -8.62 9.19 11.04
C ALA A 19 -7.71 9.86 12.10
N ASP A 20 -7.33 11.12 11.88
CA ASP A 20 -6.56 11.88 12.87
C ASP A 20 -7.36 12.13 14.16
N SER A 21 -8.66 12.43 14.05
CA SER A 21 -9.55 12.55 15.21
C SER A 21 -9.65 11.22 15.98
N ASP A 22 -9.87 10.12 15.28
CA ASP A 22 -10.03 8.79 15.89
C ASP A 22 -8.74 8.37 16.62
N ARG A 23 -7.56 8.70 16.07
CA ARG A 23 -6.25 8.51 16.75
C ARG A 23 -6.12 9.33 18.02
N LEU A 24 -6.50 10.61 17.96
CA LEU A 24 -6.42 11.51 19.10
C LEU A 24 -7.34 11.02 20.22
N ASP A 25 -8.57 10.64 19.88
CA ASP A 25 -9.56 10.13 20.83
C ASP A 25 -9.10 8.81 21.47
N ALA A 26 -8.52 7.90 20.69
CA ALA A 26 -7.91 6.67 21.21
C ALA A 26 -6.78 6.95 22.21
N GLY A 27 -5.89 7.89 21.88
CA GLY A 27 -4.81 8.31 22.77
C GLY A 27 -5.31 8.94 24.07
N MET A 28 -6.34 9.79 23.99
CA MET A 28 -6.96 10.44 25.15
C MET A 28 -7.74 9.48 26.04
N SER A 29 -8.32 8.42 25.46
CA SER A 29 -9.10 7.41 26.18
C SER A 29 -8.28 6.23 26.71
N GLY A 30 -6.96 6.21 26.46
CA GLY A 30 -6.08 5.11 26.88
C GLY A 30 -6.34 3.80 26.15
N GLN A 31 -6.92 3.86 24.96
CA GLN A 31 -7.16 2.68 24.13
C GLN A 31 -5.84 2.15 23.56
N TRP A 32 -5.74 0.83 23.47
CA TRP A 32 -4.58 0.13 22.88
C TRP A 32 -4.62 0.08 21.35
N HIS A 33 -5.73 0.50 20.75
CA HIS A 33 -5.95 0.56 19.31
C HIS A 33 -6.27 1.99 18.87
N ASP A 34 -6.02 2.33 17.62
CA ASP A 34 -6.19 3.68 17.07
C ASP A 34 -7.60 3.99 16.52
N GLY A 35 -8.60 3.22 16.96
CA GLY A 35 -10.00 3.44 16.57
C GLY A 35 -10.31 3.12 15.10
N GLY A 36 -9.41 2.43 14.40
CA GLY A 36 -9.55 2.15 12.96
C GLY A 36 -8.96 3.22 12.05
N ALA A 37 -8.30 4.23 12.61
CA ALA A 37 -7.64 5.29 11.85
C ALA A 37 -6.62 4.75 10.84
N SER A 38 -5.80 3.78 11.22
CA SER A 38 -4.80 3.20 10.30
C SER A 38 -5.44 2.45 9.15
N ALA A 39 -6.60 1.82 9.36
CA ALA A 39 -7.35 1.18 8.28
C ALA A 39 -7.87 2.22 7.28
N LEU A 40 -8.46 3.31 7.77
CA LEU A 40 -8.96 4.42 6.94
C LEU A 40 -7.83 5.09 6.14
N ILE A 41 -6.68 5.32 6.76
CA ILE A 41 -5.52 5.89 6.07
C ILE A 41 -5.03 4.96 4.97
N ARG A 42 -4.89 3.66 5.27
CA ARG A 42 -4.46 2.66 4.28
C ARG A 42 -5.39 2.61 3.07
N GLU A 43 -6.71 2.67 3.27
CA GLU A 43 -7.68 2.70 2.18
C GLU A 43 -7.53 3.94 1.29
N VAL A 44 -7.30 5.11 1.90
CA VAL A 44 -7.06 6.36 1.15
C VAL A 44 -5.75 6.29 0.37
N GLU A 45 -4.69 5.78 0.97
CA GLU A 45 -3.39 5.61 0.30
C GLU A 45 -3.49 4.64 -0.88
N MET A 46 -4.11 3.47 -0.69
CA MET A 46 -4.33 2.51 -1.78
C MET A 46 -5.14 3.10 -2.94
N PHE A 47 -6.15 3.91 -2.61
CA PHE A 47 -6.96 4.58 -3.62
C PHE A 47 -6.16 5.66 -4.37
N GLU A 48 -5.36 6.45 -3.66
CA GLU A 48 -4.47 7.47 -4.25
C GLU A 48 -3.40 6.83 -5.13
N ASP A 49 -2.76 5.75 -4.68
CA ASP A 49 -1.81 4.96 -5.47
C ASP A 49 -2.45 4.47 -6.77
N GLY A 50 -3.66 3.89 -6.67
CA GLY A 50 -4.43 3.44 -7.83
C GLY A 50 -4.77 4.55 -8.82
N MET A 51 -5.12 5.74 -8.32
CA MET A 51 -5.36 6.93 -9.18
C MET A 51 -4.10 7.39 -9.90
N ASN A 52 -2.93 7.25 -9.26
CA ASN A 52 -1.63 7.66 -9.81
C ASN A 52 -0.97 6.57 -10.67
N GLY A 53 -1.57 5.38 -10.79
CA GLY A 53 -0.98 4.24 -11.49
C GLY A 53 0.24 3.65 -10.78
N VAL A 54 0.34 3.87 -9.46
CA VAL A 54 1.41 3.35 -8.60
C VAL A 54 0.92 2.06 -7.94
N VAL A 55 1.80 1.07 -7.85
CA VAL A 55 1.50 -0.16 -7.10
C VAL A 55 1.65 0.14 -5.60
N PRO A 56 0.62 -0.15 -4.78
CA PRO A 56 0.73 0.04 -3.34
C PRO A 56 1.91 -0.72 -2.73
N GLN A 57 2.55 -0.14 -1.72
CA GLN A 57 3.72 -0.75 -1.06
C GLN A 57 3.47 -2.20 -0.62
N THR A 58 2.27 -2.49 -0.12
CA THR A 58 1.86 -3.83 0.33
C THR A 58 1.79 -4.86 -0.79
N TRP A 59 1.78 -4.43 -2.05
CA TRP A 59 1.68 -5.29 -3.24
C TRP A 59 3.00 -5.38 -4.02
N ILE A 60 4.07 -4.73 -3.55
CA ILE A 60 5.34 -4.68 -4.28
C ILE A 60 5.93 -6.06 -4.53
N GLU A 61 5.85 -6.98 -3.57
CA GLU A 61 6.38 -8.33 -3.76
C GLU A 61 5.64 -9.09 -4.86
N TYR A 62 4.32 -8.98 -4.92
CA TYR A 62 3.52 -9.55 -6.02
C TYR A 62 3.86 -8.90 -7.37
N ALA A 63 4.09 -7.59 -7.41
CA ALA A 63 4.52 -6.91 -8.63
C ALA A 63 5.91 -7.38 -9.11
N LYS A 64 6.82 -7.69 -8.18
CA LYS A 64 8.12 -8.30 -8.50
C LYS A 64 7.94 -9.71 -9.05
N GLU A 65 7.08 -10.53 -8.44
CA GLU A 65 6.77 -11.89 -8.91
C GLU A 65 6.28 -11.87 -10.36
N ILE A 66 5.28 -11.04 -10.67
CA ILE A 66 4.75 -10.90 -12.04
C ILE A 66 5.86 -10.46 -13.02
N ARG A 67 6.70 -9.50 -12.62
CA ARG A 67 7.79 -9.02 -13.47
C ARG A 67 8.80 -10.14 -13.76
N ASN A 68 9.11 -10.94 -12.75
CA ASN A 68 10.03 -12.05 -12.84
C ASN A 68 9.47 -13.20 -13.70
N GLU A 69 8.18 -13.51 -13.58
CA GLU A 69 7.49 -14.49 -14.44
C GLU A 69 7.44 -14.05 -15.91
N ALA A 70 7.37 -12.75 -16.16
CA ALA A 70 7.39 -12.18 -17.49
C ALA A 70 8.81 -12.09 -18.11
N ASP A 71 9.86 -12.31 -17.32
CA ASP A 71 11.24 -12.25 -17.78
C ASP A 71 11.74 -13.66 -18.15
N PRO A 72 11.93 -13.96 -19.46
CA PRO A 72 12.35 -15.29 -19.92
C PRO A 72 13.76 -15.67 -19.46
N GLU A 73 14.59 -14.71 -19.02
CA GLU A 73 15.94 -14.95 -18.52
C GLU A 73 15.99 -15.10 -17.00
N TRP A 74 14.86 -14.89 -16.30
CA TRP A 74 14.79 -14.94 -14.85
C TRP A 74 15.12 -16.33 -14.29
N GLU A 75 14.64 -17.39 -14.93
CA GLU A 75 14.94 -18.77 -14.51
C GLU A 75 16.45 -19.06 -14.60
N GLU A 76 17.10 -18.61 -15.67
CA GLU A 76 18.55 -18.78 -15.87
C GLU A 76 19.34 -17.95 -14.85
N PHE A 77 18.90 -16.72 -14.56
CA PHE A 77 19.45 -15.90 -13.48
C PHE A 77 19.34 -16.60 -12.11
N GLN A 78 18.17 -17.15 -11.76
CA GLN A 78 17.98 -17.88 -10.50
C GLN A 78 18.87 -19.12 -10.42
N ARG A 79 19.01 -19.86 -11.52
CA ARG A 79 19.90 -21.03 -11.60
C ARG A 79 21.37 -20.64 -11.34
N LEU A 80 21.86 -19.58 -11.99
CA LEU A 80 23.22 -19.09 -11.82
C LEU A 80 23.44 -18.53 -10.41
N LYS A 81 22.49 -17.75 -9.89
CA LYS A 81 22.52 -17.23 -8.52
C LYS A 81 22.66 -18.37 -7.50
N ASN A 82 21.84 -19.41 -7.59
CA ASN A 82 21.91 -20.57 -6.69
C ASN A 82 23.24 -21.33 -6.84
N LYS A 83 23.78 -21.42 -8.06
CA LYS A 83 25.07 -22.07 -8.33
C LYS A 83 26.27 -21.32 -7.75
N PHE A 84 26.23 -19.99 -7.67
CA PHE A 84 27.38 -19.17 -7.28
C PHE A 84 27.23 -18.46 -5.93
N GLN A 85 26.05 -18.45 -5.31
CA GLN A 85 25.83 -17.92 -3.95
C GLN A 85 25.67 -19.02 -2.88
N GLY A 86 25.68 -20.30 -3.26
CA GLY A 86 25.62 -21.44 -2.33
C GLY A 86 26.98 -22.05 -1.94
N ASP A 87 28.09 -21.40 -2.31
CA ASP A 87 29.47 -21.88 -2.11
C ASP A 87 30.20 -21.18 -0.93
N GLU A 88 29.48 -20.64 0.06
CA GLU A 88 30.03 -20.21 1.37
C GLU A 88 29.39 -21.00 2.53
#